data_AF-A0A800BIJ7-F1
#
_entry.id   AF-A0A800BIJ7-F1
#
_cell.length_a   1.000
_cell.length_b   1.000
_cell.length_c   1.000
_cell.angle_alpha   90.00
_cell.angle_beta   90.00
_cell.angle_gamma   90.00
#
_symmetry.space_group_name_H-M   'P 1'
#
loop_
_entity.id
_entity.type
_entity.pdbx_description
1 polymer ?
#
loop_
_entity_poly.entity_id
_entity_poly.type
_entity_poly.pdbx_seq_one_letter_code
_entity_poly.pdbx_strand_id
1 'polypeptide(L)'
;MRKNIFIVAVFSILFSTSVFASEFCNGYHAGYEAGYKQESVKGYNPVFTPLCPLEPLRGFGSPKSDYEFGYVIGIRDGMVWKLHY
;
A
#
# COMPACT_ATOMS: atom_id res chain seq x y z
N MET A 1 -13.30 -34.74 -28.37
CA MET A 1 -12.26 -33.70 -28.23
C MET A 1 -12.81 -32.31 -27.84
N ARG A 2 -13.99 -31.90 -28.31
CA ARG A 2 -14.60 -30.57 -28.05
C ARG A 2 -14.96 -30.26 -26.58
N LYS A 3 -15.26 -31.27 -25.75
CA LYS A 3 -15.56 -31.11 -24.31
C LYS A 3 -14.34 -30.68 -23.47
N ASN A 4 -13.13 -31.11 -23.85
CA ASN A 4 -11.91 -30.77 -23.09
C ASN A 4 -11.50 -29.31 -23.31
N ILE A 5 -11.79 -28.75 -24.47
CA ILE A 5 -11.54 -27.33 -24.79
C ILE A 5 -12.35 -26.41 -23.87
N PHE A 6 -13.61 -26.78 -23.57
CA PHE A 6 -14.46 -26.00 -22.67
C PHE A 6 -13.93 -25.99 -21.23
N ILE A 7 -13.43 -27.13 -20.75
CA ILE A 7 -12.85 -27.26 -19.41
C ILE A 7 -11.56 -26.44 -19.29
N VAL A 8 -10.70 -26.48 -20.32
CA VAL A 8 -9.46 -25.70 -20.36
C VAL A 8 -9.74 -24.19 -20.40
N ALA A 9 -10.77 -23.76 -21.13
CA ALA A 9 -11.18 -22.36 -21.17
C ALA A 9 -11.67 -21.84 -19.81
N VAL A 10 -12.47 -22.63 -19.10
CA VAL A 10 -12.98 -22.26 -17.76
C VAL A 10 -11.85 -22.20 -16.72
N PHE A 11 -10.91 -23.15 -16.75
CA PHE A 11 -9.74 -23.13 -15.86
C PHE A 11 -8.80 -21.95 -16.11
N SER A 12 -8.70 -21.47 -17.36
CA SER A 12 -7.83 -20.33 -17.70
C SER A 12 -8.35 -18.99 -17.18
N ILE A 13 -9.67 -18.82 -17.08
CA ILE A 13 -10.29 -17.57 -16.58
C ILE A 13 -10.12 -17.45 -15.06
N LEU A 14 -10.12 -18.58 -14.34
CA LEU A 14 -10.01 -18.61 -12.88
C LEU A 14 -8.60 -18.29 -12.34
N PHE A 15 -7.58 -18.25 -13.19
CA PHE A 15 -6.19 -18.02 -12.79
C PHE A 15 -5.76 -16.54 -12.79
N SER A 16 -6.65 -15.59 -13.10
CA SER A 16 -6.29 -14.18 -13.30
C SER A 16 -6.40 -13.29 -12.05
N THR A 17 -6.62 -13.83 -10.86
CA THR A 17 -6.91 -13.04 -9.65
C THR A 17 -5.75 -13.04 -8.65
N SER A 18 -4.80 -12.08 -8.73
CA SER A 18 -3.94 -11.69 -7.57
C SER A 18 -2.90 -10.55 -7.81
N VAL A 19 -3.09 -9.60 -8.74
CA VAL A 19 -2.04 -8.58 -9.00
C VAL A 19 -2.29 -7.22 -8.32
N PHE A 20 -3.54 -6.82 -8.06
CA PHE A 20 -3.85 -5.45 -7.63
C PHE A 20 -3.36 -5.06 -6.21
N ALA A 21 -3.32 -6.01 -5.26
CA ALA A 21 -2.94 -5.70 -3.88
C ALA A 21 -1.46 -5.35 -3.71
N SER A 22 -0.56 -5.87 -4.56
CA SER A 22 0.87 -5.58 -4.44
C SER A 22 1.21 -4.16 -4.89
N GLU A 23 0.53 -3.66 -5.93
CA GLU A 23 0.76 -2.33 -6.48
C GLU A 23 0.35 -1.22 -5.49
N PHE A 24 -0.83 -1.38 -4.86
CA PHE A 24 -1.29 -0.49 -3.78
C PHE A 24 -0.29 -0.45 -2.61
N CYS A 25 0.09 -1.62 -2.09
CA CYS A 25 0.98 -1.69 -0.93
C CYS A 25 2.36 -1.11 -1.21
N ASN A 26 2.89 -1.31 -2.42
CA ASN A 26 4.15 -0.74 -2.83
C ASN A 26 4.07 0.80 -2.87
N GLY A 27 3.00 1.36 -3.46
CA GLY A 27 2.77 2.80 -3.48
C GLY A 27 2.63 3.37 -2.07
N TYR A 28 1.82 2.72 -1.23
CA TYR A 28 1.60 3.09 0.16
C TYR A 28 2.91 3.09 0.98
N HIS A 29 3.71 2.02 0.92
CA HIS A 29 4.97 1.93 1.66
C HIS A 29 5.97 3.01 1.20
N ALA A 30 6.09 3.23 -0.11
CA ALA A 30 6.97 4.25 -0.66
C ALA A 30 6.57 5.66 -0.19
N GLY A 31 5.27 5.95 -0.19
CA GLY A 31 4.71 7.19 0.35
C GLY A 31 5.00 7.35 1.83
N TYR A 32 4.71 6.32 2.62
CA TYR A 32 4.92 6.32 4.07
C TYR A 32 6.36 6.64 4.45
N GLU A 33 7.32 5.95 3.83
CA GLU A 33 8.73 6.22 4.10
C GLU A 33 9.15 7.65 3.76
N ALA A 34 8.67 8.18 2.64
CA ALA A 34 8.98 9.54 2.22
C ALA A 34 8.41 10.58 3.19
N GLY A 35 7.15 10.43 3.59
CA GLY A 35 6.49 11.32 4.55
C GLY A 35 7.12 11.26 5.94
N TYR A 36 7.44 10.05 6.41
CA TYR A 36 8.08 9.85 7.70
C TYR A 36 9.45 10.53 7.75
N LYS A 37 10.31 10.32 6.74
CA LYS A 37 11.65 10.92 6.69
C LYS A 37 11.64 12.44 6.59
N GLN A 38 10.56 13.02 6.04
CA GLN A 38 10.42 14.46 5.94
C GLN A 38 10.21 15.12 7.30
N GLU A 39 9.40 14.51 8.16
CA GLU A 39 9.05 15.10 9.46
C GLU A 39 9.83 14.52 10.63
N SER A 40 10.44 13.34 10.48
CA SER A 40 11.29 12.74 11.51
C SER A 40 12.58 13.52 11.71
N VAL A 41 13.27 13.24 12.82
CA VAL A 41 14.60 13.80 13.08
C VAL A 41 15.56 13.36 11.96
N LYS A 42 16.35 14.30 11.42
CA LYS A 42 17.32 14.02 10.35
C LYS A 42 18.18 12.80 10.70
N GLY A 43 18.20 11.81 9.80
CA GLY A 43 18.96 10.57 9.96
C GLY A 43 18.15 9.40 10.54
N TYR A 44 16.89 9.61 10.93
CA TYR A 44 16.01 8.54 11.41
C TYR A 44 15.03 8.08 10.34
N ASN A 45 15.23 6.83 9.91
CA ASN A 45 14.28 6.10 9.08
C ASN A 45 13.24 5.39 9.97
N PRO A 46 12.02 5.16 9.47
CA PRO A 46 11.06 4.35 10.19
C PRO A 46 11.65 2.95 10.40
N VAL A 47 11.65 2.46 11.64
CA VAL A 47 12.17 1.12 11.98
C VAL A 47 11.31 0.03 11.34
N PHE A 48 10.02 0.31 11.17
CA PHE A 48 9.06 -0.55 10.49
C PHE A 48 8.10 0.30 9.66
N THR A 49 7.85 -0.11 8.41
CA THR A 49 6.68 0.34 7.66
C THR A 49 5.44 -0.33 8.22
N PRO A 50 4.35 0.41 8.47
CA PRO A 50 3.11 -0.16 9.00
C PRO A 50 2.55 -1.20 8.04
N LEU A 51 1.76 -2.13 8.59
CA LEU A 51 1.01 -3.10 7.79
C LEU A 51 0.22 -2.38 6.70
N CYS A 52 0.34 -2.88 5.47
CA CYS A 52 -0.39 -2.33 4.34
C CYS A 52 -1.91 -2.36 4.62
N PRO A 53 -2.60 -1.21 4.51
CA PRO A 53 -4.02 -1.13 4.78
C PRO A 53 -4.82 -1.93 3.76
N LEU A 54 -5.93 -2.52 4.20
CA LEU A 54 -6.86 -3.16 3.27
C LEU A 54 -7.56 -2.07 2.45
N GLU A 55 -7.41 -2.13 1.14
CA GLU A 55 -7.96 -1.19 0.17
C GLU A 55 -9.47 -0.88 0.33
N PRO A 56 -10.37 -1.82 0.70
CA PRO A 56 -11.78 -1.49 0.95
C PRO A 56 -12.03 -0.62 2.20
N LEU A 57 -10.99 -0.32 3.00
CA LEU A 57 -11.10 0.48 4.23
C LEU A 57 -10.55 1.90 4.11
N ARG A 58 -10.25 2.40 2.89
CA ARG A 58 -9.92 3.82 2.69
C ARG A 58 -11.11 4.67 3.12
N GLY A 59 -10.96 5.42 4.21
CA GLY A 59 -12.02 6.30 4.73
C GLY A 59 -12.43 7.36 3.71
N PHE A 60 -13.68 7.83 3.79
CA PHE A 60 -14.16 8.95 2.99
C PHE A 60 -13.21 10.15 3.13
N GLY A 61 -12.65 10.64 2.02
CA GLY A 61 -11.68 11.74 2.00
C GLY A 61 -10.20 11.32 1.92
N SER A 62 -9.89 10.02 1.88
CA SER A 62 -8.52 9.54 1.67
C SER A 62 -8.01 9.93 0.28
N PRO A 63 -6.72 10.32 0.14
CA PRO A 63 -6.09 10.50 -1.17
C PRO A 63 -6.33 9.32 -2.10
N LYS A 64 -6.64 9.63 -3.37
CA LYS A 64 -6.82 8.62 -4.42
C LYS A 64 -5.51 7.92 -4.77
N SER A 65 -4.38 8.63 -4.64
CA SER A 65 -3.04 8.08 -4.86
C SER A 65 -2.60 7.27 -3.64
N ASP A 66 -2.08 6.07 -3.89
CA ASP A 66 -1.58 5.15 -2.86
C ASP A 66 -0.35 5.73 -2.18
N TYR A 67 0.51 6.37 -2.97
CA TYR A 67 1.66 7.12 -2.47
C TYR A 67 1.23 8.27 -1.57
N GLU A 68 0.28 9.11 -1.99
CA GLU A 68 -0.18 10.23 -1.15
C GLU A 68 -0.83 9.74 0.13
N PHE A 69 -1.58 8.65 0.07
CA PHE A 69 -2.18 8.04 1.25
C PHE A 69 -1.11 7.60 2.26
N GLY A 70 -0.08 6.90 1.79
CA GLY A 70 1.07 6.54 2.62
C GLY A 70 1.81 7.77 3.17
N TYR A 71 2.04 8.76 2.33
CA TYR A 71 2.80 9.97 2.66
C TYR A 71 2.16 10.80 3.78
N VAL A 72 0.84 10.99 3.75
CA VAL A 72 0.12 11.71 4.81
C VAL A 72 0.23 10.97 6.16
N ILE A 73 0.12 9.65 6.14
CA ILE A 73 0.26 8.82 7.34
C ILE A 73 1.71 8.89 7.85
N GLY A 74 2.69 8.78 6.96
CA GLY A 74 4.12 8.90 7.27
C GLY A 74 4.45 10.24 7.93
N ILE A 75 3.95 11.35 7.39
CA ILE A 75 4.09 12.69 7.98
C ILE A 75 3.57 12.72 9.41
N ARG A 76 2.34 12.26 9.63
CA ARG A 76 1.72 12.28 10.96
C ARG A 76 2.53 11.50 11.98
N ASP A 77 2.96 10.29 11.62
CA ASP A 77 3.71 9.43 12.52
C ASP A 77 5.13 9.97 12.75
N GLY A 78 5.77 10.56 11.73
CA GLY A 78 7.05 11.24 11.84
C GLY A 78 7.01 12.48 12.74
N MET A 79 5.92 13.26 12.68
CA MET A 79 5.68 14.39 13.58
C MET A 79 5.55 13.94 15.04
N VAL A 80 4.78 12.87 15.29
CA VAL A 80 4.66 12.29 16.64
C VAL A 80 6.03 11.84 17.14
N TRP A 81 6.81 11.13 16.31
CA TRP A 81 8.17 10.71 16.68
C TRP A 81 9.07 11.89 17.06
N LYS A 82 9.04 12.97 16.27
CA LYS A 82 9.81 14.19 16.53
C LYS A 82 9.42 14.91 17.81
N LEU A 83 8.19 14.75 18.31
CA LEU A 83 7.75 15.33 19.58
C LEU A 83 8.22 14.54 20.80
N HIS A 84 8.69 13.31 20.62
CA HIS A 84 9.16 12.43 21.70
C HIS A 84 10.70 12.37 21.84
N TYR A 85 11.44 13.12 21.02
CA TYR A 85 12.90 13.23 21.01
C TYR A 85 13.35 14.70 21.02
#